data_AF-A0A420XRV7-F1
#
_entry.id   AF-A0A420XRV7-F1
#
_cell.length_a   1.000
_cell.length_b   1.000
_cell.length_c   1.000
_cell.angle_alpha   90.00
_cell.angle_beta   90.00
_cell.angle_gamma   90.00
#
_symmetry.space_group_name_H-M   'P 1'
#
loop_
_entity.id
_entity.type
_entity.pdbx_description
1 polymer ?
#
loop_
_entity_poly.entity_id
_entity_poly.type
_entity_poly.pdbx_seq_one_letter_code
_entity_poly.pdbx_strand_id
1 'polypeptide(L)' 'MGEFVRGLHERVAETARSLEAARAAGDDYAVELHSAELADLTRLAAEHGVDVVDLRTRDLRTVEVTGLDERPVAESA' A
#
# COMPACT_ATOMS: atom_id res chain seq x y z
N MET A 1 -16.98 16.92 1.81
CA MET A 1 -15.58 16.84 1.33
C MET A 1 -14.71 15.80 2.05
N GLY A 2 -15.03 15.36 3.29
CA GLY A 2 -14.18 14.42 4.03
C GLY A 2 -14.16 12.97 3.51
N GLU A 3 -15.22 12.51 2.83
CA GLU A 3 -15.31 11.12 2.37
C GLU A 3 -14.41 10.82 1.16
N PHE A 4 -14.28 11.78 0.24
CA PHE A 4 -13.33 11.69 -0.86
C PHE A 4 -11.89 11.62 -0.36
N VAL A 5 -11.53 12.49 0.58
CA VAL A 5 -10.20 12.51 1.19
C VAL A 5 -9.93 11.18 1.91
N ARG A 6 -10.89 10.67 2.69
CA ARG A 6 -10.78 9.36 3.33
C ARG A 6 -10.58 8.22 2.33
N GLY A 7 -11.40 8.16 1.28
CA GLY A 7 -11.27 7.12 0.24
C GLY A 7 -9.95 7.22 -0.53
N LEU A 8 -9.45 8.43 -0.77
CA LEU A 8 -8.15 8.65 -1.39
C LEU A 8 -7.01 8.14 -0.49
N HIS A 9 -7.11 8.35 0.82
CA HIS A 9 -6.13 7.86 1.79
C HIS A 9 -6.12 6.32 1.83
N GLU A 10 -7.29 5.69 1.93
CA GLU A 10 -7.44 4.24 1.93
C GLU A 10 -6.81 3.63 0.68
N ARG A 11 -7.11 4.21 -0.49
CA ARG A 11 -6.57 3.76 -1.78
C ARG A 11 -5.05 3.88 -1.86
N VAL A 12 -4.48 5.01 -1.43
CA VAL A 12 -3.03 5.22 -1.39
C VAL A 12 -2.34 4.19 -0.49
N ALA A 13 -2.91 3.92 0.69
CA ALA A 13 -2.37 2.94 1.62
C ALA A 13 -2.43 1.51 1.05
N GLU A 14 -3.56 1.12 0.44
CA GLU A 14 -3.72 -0.17 -0.22
C GLU A 14 -2.72 -0.37 -1.37
N THR A 15 -2.63 0.60 -2.28
CA THR A 15 -1.69 0.53 -3.42
C THR A 15 -0.23 0.47 -2.93
N ALA A 16 0.12 1.19 -1.85
CA ALA A 16 1.46 1.13 -1.28
C ALA A 16 1.78 -0.26 -0.68
N ARG A 17 0.86 -0.88 0.04
CA ARG A 17 1.03 -2.25 0.56
C ARG A 17 1.15 -3.27 -0.57
N SER A 18 0.32 -3.15 -1.60
CA SER A 18 0.39 -4.02 -2.79
C SER A 18 1.71 -3.85 -3.54
N LEU A 19 2.24 -2.64 -3.62
CA LEU A 19 3.58 -2.38 -4.20
C LEU A 19 4.69 -3.05 -3.38
N GLU A 20 4.63 -3.00 -2.05
CA GLU A 20 5.59 -3.69 -1.19
C GLU A 20 5.48 -5.22 -1.34
N ALA A 21 4.27 -5.75 -1.39
CA ALA A 21 4.03 -7.17 -1.63
C ALA A 21 4.56 -7.61 -3.01
N ALA A 22 4.33 -6.81 -4.07
CA ALA A 22 4.85 -7.08 -5.41
C ALA A 22 6.39 -7.08 -5.44
N ARG A 23 7.03 -6.13 -4.74
CA ARG A 23 8.49 -6.11 -4.59
C ARG A 23 9.01 -7.33 -3.86
N ALA A 24 8.35 -7.74 -2.77
CA ALA A 24 8.73 -8.93 -2.00
C ALA A 24 8.55 -10.22 -2.81
N ALA A 25 7.55 -10.27 -3.70
CA ALA A 25 7.29 -11.39 -4.59
C ALA A 25 8.19 -11.41 -5.84
N GLY A 26 8.88 -10.31 -6.16
CA GLY A 26 9.64 -10.16 -7.40
C GLY A 26 8.76 -10.06 -8.65
N ASP A 27 7.53 -9.57 -8.50
CA ASP A 27 6.60 -9.35 -9.62
C ASP A 27 6.81 -7.96 -10.22
N ASP A 28 7.75 -7.86 -11.16
CA ASP A 28 8.13 -6.60 -11.80
C ASP A 28 6.94 -5.90 -12.49
N TYR A 29 5.99 -6.65 -13.04
CA TYR A 29 4.81 -6.08 -13.67
C TYR A 29 3.89 -5.44 -12.64
N ALA A 30 3.61 -6.14 -11.54
CA ALA A 30 2.82 -5.59 -10.45
C ALA A 30 3.51 -4.39 -9.79
N VAL A 31 4.85 -4.40 -9.68
CA VAL A 31 5.63 -3.26 -9.19
C VAL A 31 5.43 -2.03 -10.06
N GLU A 32 5.54 -2.14 -11.38
CA GLU A 32 5.32 -1.02 -12.31
C GLU A 32 3.88 -0.53 -12.25
N LEU A 33 2.92 -1.45 -12.25
CA LEU A 33 1.50 -1.14 -12.19
C LEU A 33 1.13 -0.34 -10.92
N HIS A 34 1.52 -0.85 -9.75
CA HIS A 34 1.23 -0.18 -8.48
C HIS A 34 2.02 1.10 -8.30
N SER A 35 3.24 1.20 -8.86
CA SER A 35 4.01 2.45 -8.84
C SER A 35 3.33 3.55 -9.66
N ALA A 36 2.79 3.21 -10.83
CA ALA A 36 2.04 4.15 -11.67
C ALA A 36 0.75 4.61 -10.98
N GLU A 37 -0.05 3.68 -10.46
CA GLU A 37 -1.29 4.01 -9.72
C GLU A 37 -0.99 4.93 -8.52
N LEU A 38 0.09 4.65 -7.78
CA LEU A 38 0.46 5.47 -6.63
C LEU A 38 0.89 6.89 -7.03
N ALA A 39 1.56 7.05 -8.17
CA ALA A 39 1.92 8.36 -8.71
C ALA A 39 0.67 9.18 -9.09
N ASP A 40 -0.31 8.54 -9.73
CA ASP A 40 -1.58 9.17 -10.09
C ASP A 40 -2.38 9.60 -8.86
N LEU A 41 -2.48 8.72 -7.86
CA LEU A 41 -3.15 9.03 -6.59
C LEU A 41 -2.46 10.18 -5.84
N THR A 42 -1.14 10.23 -5.88
CA THR A 42 -0.35 11.30 -5.27
C THR A 42 -0.62 12.64 -5.95
N ARG A 43 -0.67 12.66 -7.29
CA ARG A 43 -1.01 13.86 -8.05
C ARG A 43 -2.43 14.32 -7.73
N LEU A 44 -3.38 13.40 -7.70
CA LEU A 44 -4.77 13.69 -7.35
C LEU A 44 -4.88 14.27 -5.93
N ALA A 45 -4.16 13.71 -4.96
CA ALA A 45 -4.11 14.25 -3.60
C ALA A 45 -3.59 15.69 -3.58
N ALA A 46 -2.48 15.97 -4.27
CA ALA A 46 -1.90 17.30 -4.36
C ALA A 46 -2.84 18.32 -5.01
N GLU A 47 -3.57 17.93 -6.07
CA GLU A 47 -4.59 18.78 -6.72
C GLU A 47 -5.72 19.17 -5.77
N HIS A 48 -6.03 18.31 -4.80
CA HIS A 48 -7.03 18.56 -3.77
C HIS A 48 -6.45 19.16 -2.47
N GLY A 49 -5.15 19.49 -2.44
CA GLY A 49 -4.47 20.08 -1.29
C GLY A 49 -4.17 19.08 -0.15
N VAL A 50 -4.14 17.79 -0.46
CA VAL A 50 -3.83 16.71 0.48
C VAL A 50 -2.38 16.26 0.28
N ASP A 51 -1.58 16.31 1.34
CA ASP A 51 -0.20 15.84 1.31
C ASP A 51 -0.11 14.36 1.76
N VAL A 52 0.18 13.48 0.80
CA VAL A 52 0.28 12.02 1.00
C VAL A 52 1.60 11.59 1.66
N VAL A 53 2.63 12.45 1.73
CA VAL A 53 3.91 12.13 2.39
C VAL A 53 3.71 12.00 3.90
N ASP A 54 2.85 12.84 4.48
CA ASP A 54 2.47 12.78 5.90
C ASP A 54 1.64 11.51 6.21
N LEU A 55 0.96 10.94 5.20
CA LEU A 55 0.11 9.75 5.33
C LEU A 55 0.93 8.45 5.33
N ARG A 56 1.94 8.32 4.47
CA ARG A 56 2.89 7.19 4.54
C ARG A 56 3.52 7.07 5.92
N THR A 57 3.85 8.21 6.54
CA THR A 57 4.50 8.23 7.87
C THR A 57 3.52 7.92 9.01
N ARG A 58 2.22 8.18 8.84
CA ARG A 58 1.18 7.88 9.83
C ARG A 58 0.69 6.43 9.77
N ASP A 59 0.44 5.88 8.58
CA ASP A 59 -0.07 4.52 8.42
C ASP A 59 0.98 3.44 8.75
N LEU A 60 2.28 3.71 8.50
CA LEU A 60 3.38 2.81 8.88
C LEU A 60 3.59 2.69 10.39
N ARG A 61 2.98 3.55 11.22
CA ARG A 61 2.95 3.38 12.68
C ARG A 61 1.82 2.46 13.16
N THR A 62 0.86 2.15 12.30
CA THR A 62 -0.30 1.28 12.63
C THR A 62 -0.13 -0.13 12.05
N VAL A 63 0.98 -0.42 11.34
CA VAL A 63 1.33 -1.80 11.01
C VAL A 63 1.87 -2.46 12.28
N GLU A 64 0.97 -2.79 13.20
CA GLU A 64 1.21 -3.89 14.12
C GLU A 64 1.45 -5.13 13.27
N VAL A 65 2.59 -5.75 13.55
CA VAL A 65 3.02 -7.03 13.00
C VAL A 65 1.95 -8.07 13.32
N THR A 66 1.07 -8.36 12.36
CA THR A 66 0.20 -9.54 12.44
C THR A 66 0.32 -10.32 11.13
N GLY A 67 0.95 -11.50 11.20
CA GLY A 67 0.78 -12.56 10.21
C GLY A 67 1.97 -12.85 9.29
N LEU A 68 3.19 -12.99 9.83
CA LEU A 68 4.22 -13.83 9.21
C LEU A 68 4.31 -15.16 9.97
N ASP A 69 3.26 -15.96 9.89
CA ASP A 69 3.24 -17.40 10.21
C ASP A 69 1.86 -17.87 9.70
N GLU A 70 1.69 -18.89 8.86
CA GLU A 70 2.29 -20.21 8.97
C GLU A 70 2.44 -20.84 7.58
N ARG A 71 3.67 -21.24 7.26
CA ARG A 71 3.86 -22.34 6.32
C ARG A 71 3.72 -23.64 7.12
N PRO A 72 2.74 -24.52 6.85
CA PRO A 72 2.81 -25.87 7.40
C PRO A 72 3.96 -26.59 6.71
N VAL A 73 5.05 -26.77 7.46
CA VAL A 73 6.08 -27.75 7.19
C VAL A 73 5.49 -29.13 7.48
N ALA A 74 5.72 -30.06 6.55
CA ALA A 74 5.70 -31.51 6.71
C ALA A 74 4.42 -32.18 7.25
N GLU A 75 3.79 -32.99 6.40
CA GLU A 75 3.40 -34.34 6.82
C GLU A 75 3.95 -35.33 5.79
N SER A 76 5.04 -36.00 6.18
CA SER A 76 5.49 -37.24 5.54
C SER A 76 4.72 -38.38 6.19
N ALA A 77 3.98 -39.15 5.40
CA ALA A 77 3.53 -40.49 5.71
C ALA A 77 3.50 -41.32 4.43
#